data_AF-A0A537L5K8-F1
#
_entry.id   AF-A0A537L5K8-F1
#
_cell.length_a   1.000
_cell.length_b   1.000
_cell.length_c   1.000
_cell.angle_alpha   90.00
_cell.angle_beta   90.00
_cell.angle_gamma   90.00
#
_symmetry.space_group_name_H-M   'P 1'
#
loop_
_entity.id
_entity.type
_entity.pdbx_description
1 polymer ?
#
loop_
_entity_poly.entity_id
_entity_poly.type
_entity_poly.pdbx_seq_one_letter_code
_entity_poly.pdbx_strand_id
1 'polypeptide(L)'
;MLLPVALVFGAPVSVGSYEKGLFCDSLTLVERVVELAERGANPTRVVDDVNVRVGHTACIYATKADVRARTVRFERNIAANHTTYSIYQVQVTAHGVQKTEIGDLARTFSPALTMYTLRAAVPTQTVSH
;
A
#
# COMPACT_ATOMS: atom_id res chain seq x y z
N MET A 1 -8.74 -17.78 -5.21
CA MET A 1 -7.75 -16.69 -5.10
C MET A 1 -8.54 -15.44 -4.78
N LEU A 2 -8.83 -15.11 -3.52
CA LEU A 2 -7.94 -14.82 -2.37
C LEU A 2 -7.05 -13.60 -2.65
N LEU A 3 -7.22 -12.57 -1.81
CA LEU A 3 -6.47 -11.32 -1.84
C LEU A 3 -4.97 -11.62 -2.05
N PRO A 4 -4.35 -11.18 -3.17
CA PRO A 4 -2.95 -11.52 -3.43
C PRO A 4 -2.05 -11.06 -2.29
N VAL A 5 -1.09 -11.89 -1.88
CA VAL A 5 -0.04 -11.49 -0.91
C VAL A 5 0.65 -10.20 -1.35
N ALA A 6 0.72 -9.95 -2.66
CA ALA A 6 1.28 -8.71 -3.19
C ALA A 6 0.43 -7.44 -2.87
N LEU A 7 -0.84 -7.57 -2.45
CA LEU A 7 -1.64 -6.46 -1.89
C LEU A 7 -1.38 -6.21 -0.40
N VAL A 8 -0.77 -7.16 0.31
CA VAL A 8 -0.65 -7.13 1.77
C VAL A 8 0.81 -7.18 2.19
N PHE A 9 1.28 -6.21 2.96
CA PHE A 9 2.66 -6.23 3.51
C PHE A 9 2.70 -6.92 4.87
N GLY A 10 3.87 -7.44 5.24
CA GLY A 10 4.12 -7.95 6.58
C GLY A 10 3.95 -6.85 7.65
N ALA A 11 4.07 -7.27 8.92
CA ALA A 11 4.07 -6.35 10.06
C ALA A 11 5.09 -5.20 9.85
N PRO A 12 4.86 -4.00 10.44
CA PRO A 12 5.72 -2.84 10.23
C PRO A 12 7.20 -3.18 10.44
N VAL A 13 8.00 -3.11 9.37
CA VAL A 13 9.41 -3.48 9.41
C VAL A 13 10.24 -2.40 10.10
N SER A 14 9.86 -1.13 9.98
CA SER A 14 10.36 0.02 10.76
C SER A 14 9.74 1.33 10.25
N VAL A 15 9.96 2.45 10.95
CA VAL A 15 9.59 3.78 10.47
C VAL A 15 10.51 4.18 9.30
N GLY A 16 9.92 4.46 8.13
CA GLY A 16 10.66 4.98 6.99
C GLY A 16 11.41 3.91 6.18
N SER A 17 10.94 2.67 6.21
CA SER A 17 11.39 1.55 5.37
C SER A 17 10.85 1.65 3.94
N TYR A 18 11.52 0.93 3.03
CA TYR A 18 11.00 0.65 1.70
C TYR A 18 10.03 -0.53 1.75
N GLU A 19 8.85 -0.33 1.19
CA GLU A 19 7.74 -1.28 1.25
C GLU A 19 7.23 -1.60 -0.16
N LYS A 20 6.59 -2.76 -0.27
CA LYS A 20 5.85 -3.17 -1.47
C LYS A 20 4.37 -2.75 -1.34
N GLY A 21 3.69 -2.94 -2.46
CA GLY A 21 2.27 -3.02 -2.85
C GLY A 21 1.37 -1.81 -2.71
N LEU A 22 0.18 -1.96 -2.12
CA LEU A 22 -0.92 -1.02 -2.37
C LEU A 22 -0.85 0.23 -1.49
N PHE A 23 -0.85 1.39 -2.14
CA PHE A 23 -0.99 2.70 -1.51
C PHE A 23 -2.05 3.50 -2.27
N CYS A 24 -3.08 3.99 -1.61
CA CYS A 24 -4.08 4.87 -2.24
C CYS A 24 -4.25 6.17 -1.47
N ASP A 25 -4.61 7.25 -2.14
CA ASP A 25 -4.84 8.57 -1.52
C ASP A 25 -5.96 8.58 -0.46
N SER A 26 -6.86 7.60 -0.53
CA SER A 26 -8.05 7.52 0.29
C SER A 26 -8.34 6.08 0.69
N LEU A 27 -8.95 5.96 1.86
CA LEU A 27 -9.33 4.67 2.41
C LEU A 27 -10.35 3.95 1.52
N THR A 28 -11.31 4.69 0.94
CA THR A 28 -12.35 4.13 0.05
C THR A 28 -11.75 3.45 -1.18
N LEU A 29 -10.67 3.99 -1.75
CA LEU A 29 -10.00 3.36 -2.87
C LEU A 29 -9.26 2.09 -2.48
N VAL A 30 -8.63 2.05 -1.30
CA VAL A 30 -8.03 0.82 -0.76
C VAL A 30 -9.07 -0.29 -0.67
N GLU A 31 -10.22 0.00 -0.06
CA GLU A 31 -11.31 -0.98 0.08
C GLU A 31 -11.85 -1.45 -1.27
N ARG A 32 -11.99 -0.52 -2.22
CA ARG A 32 -12.47 -0.85 -3.55
C ARG A 32 -11.52 -1.79 -4.29
N VAL A 33 -10.21 -1.57 -4.18
CA VAL A 33 -9.21 -2.46 -4.77
C VAL A 33 -9.27 -3.84 -4.11
N VAL A 34 -9.43 -3.89 -2.78
CA VAL A 34 -9.59 -5.15 -2.02
C VAL A 34 -10.80 -5.93 -2.49
N GLU A 35 -11.98 -5.30 -2.51
CA GLU A 35 -13.24 -5.92 -2.92
C GLU A 35 -13.13 -6.57 -4.31
N LEU A 36 -12.51 -5.87 -5.26
CA LEU A 36 -12.34 -6.37 -6.62
C LEU A 36 -11.32 -7.51 -6.68
N ALA A 37 -10.21 -7.41 -5.95
CA ALA A 37 -9.21 -8.47 -5.89
C ALA A 37 -9.74 -9.74 -5.23
N GLU A 38 -10.61 -9.63 -4.21
CA GLU A 38 -11.28 -10.79 -3.61
C GLU A 38 -12.16 -11.55 -4.59
N ARG A 39 -12.77 -10.84 -5.55
CA ARG A 39 -13.55 -11.42 -6.65
C ARG A 39 -12.68 -12.01 -7.77
N GLY A 40 -11.37 -12.04 -7.60
CA GLY A 40 -10.42 -12.60 -8.56
C GLY A 40 -9.90 -11.61 -9.60
N ALA A 41 -10.17 -10.30 -9.46
CA ALA A 41 -9.59 -9.30 -10.36
C ALA A 41 -8.07 -9.17 -10.16
N ASN A 42 -7.36 -8.85 -11.24
CA ASN A 42 -5.93 -8.56 -11.17
C ASN A 42 -5.71 -7.18 -10.49
N PRO A 43 -5.00 -7.09 -9.36
CA PRO A 43 -4.92 -5.84 -8.62
C PRO A 43 -4.19 -4.70 -9.34
N THR A 44 -3.17 -5.03 -10.15
CA THR A 44 -2.47 -4.03 -10.98
C THR A 44 -3.44 -3.40 -11.95
N ARG A 45 -4.23 -4.22 -12.67
CA ARG A 45 -5.26 -3.72 -13.60
C ARG A 45 -6.33 -2.88 -12.90
N VAL A 46 -6.76 -3.29 -11.70
CA VAL A 46 -7.74 -2.52 -10.91
C VAL A 46 -7.19 -1.15 -10.54
N VAL A 47 -5.93 -1.07 -10.13
CA VAL A 47 -5.27 0.21 -9.82
C VAL A 47 -5.13 1.08 -11.07
N ASP A 48 -4.75 0.50 -12.21
CA ASP A 48 -4.69 1.22 -13.49
C ASP A 48 -6.06 1.80 -13.85
N ASP A 49 -7.12 1.00 -13.78
CA ASP A 49 -8.50 1.43 -14.06
C ASP A 49 -8.98 2.55 -13.11
N VAL A 50 -8.65 2.45 -11.83
CA VAL A 50 -8.97 3.48 -10.82
C VAL A 50 -8.26 4.78 -11.18
N ASN A 51 -6.96 4.73 -11.48
CA ASN A 51 -6.17 5.91 -11.83
C ASN A 51 -6.66 6.57 -13.12
N VAL A 52 -7.09 5.80 -14.11
CA VAL A 52 -7.69 6.34 -15.35
C VAL A 52 -8.98 7.11 -15.06
N ARG A 53 -9.80 6.65 -14.10
CA ARG A 53 -11.11 7.25 -13.80
C ARG A 53 -11.05 8.45 -12.86
N VAL A 54 -10.14 8.40 -11.87
CA VAL A 54 -10.05 9.42 -10.81
C VAL A 54 -9.10 10.57 -11.20
N GLY A 55 -8.28 10.38 -12.23
CA GLY A 55 -7.16 11.27 -12.57
C GLY A 55 -5.85 10.72 -12.03
N HIS A 56 -4.74 11.07 -12.69
CA HIS A 56 -3.45 10.42 -12.47
C HIS A 56 -3.04 10.41 -10.97
N THR A 57 -2.62 9.23 -10.47
CA THR A 57 -1.98 8.95 -9.16
C THR A 57 -2.87 8.75 -7.91
N ALA A 58 -4.12 8.33 -8.05
CA ALA A 58 -4.99 8.01 -6.90
C ALA A 58 -4.57 6.75 -6.11
N CYS A 59 -4.02 5.75 -6.81
CA CYS A 59 -3.46 4.53 -6.22
C CYS A 59 -2.12 4.15 -6.86
N ILE A 60 -1.30 3.46 -6.09
CA ILE A 60 0.02 2.95 -6.45
C ILE A 60 0.05 1.47 -6.07
N TYR A 61 0.55 0.65 -6.99
CA TYR A 61 0.79 -0.77 -6.73
C TYR A 61 2.26 -1.13 -6.98
N ALA A 62 3.06 -1.13 -5.91
CA ALA A 62 4.49 -1.39 -5.99
C ALA A 62 4.81 -2.89 -5.86
N THR A 63 5.38 -3.53 -6.87
CA THR A 63 5.78 -4.95 -6.74
C THR A 63 7.22 -5.11 -6.19
N LYS A 64 7.95 -3.99 -6.11
CA LYS A 64 9.33 -3.90 -5.61
C LYS A 64 9.37 -3.06 -4.33
N ALA A 65 10.39 -3.25 -3.49
CA ALA A 65 10.56 -2.48 -2.27
C ALA A 65 11.24 -1.14 -2.61
N ASP A 66 10.49 -0.27 -3.28
CA ASP A 66 10.94 1.03 -3.78
C ASP A 66 10.08 2.20 -3.26
N VAL A 67 9.00 1.91 -2.53
CA VAL A 67 8.16 2.93 -1.89
C VAL A 67 8.60 3.15 -0.45
N ARG A 68 9.19 4.32 -0.17
CA ARG A 68 9.56 4.68 1.20
C ARG A 68 8.35 5.24 1.95
N ALA A 69 7.84 4.49 2.92
CA ALA A 69 6.64 4.85 3.66
C ALA A 69 6.88 4.93 5.17
N ARG A 70 6.28 5.93 5.82
CA ARG A 70 6.23 6.07 7.27
C ARG A 70 4.80 5.89 7.75
N THR A 71 4.55 4.95 8.66
CA THR A 71 3.25 4.84 9.34
C THR A 71 2.98 6.10 10.15
N VAL A 72 1.84 6.71 9.89
CA VAL A 72 1.33 7.88 10.60
C VAL A 72 0.32 7.43 11.65
N ARG A 73 -0.67 6.62 11.22
CA ARG A 73 -1.81 6.24 12.05
C ARG A 73 -2.41 4.91 11.61
N PHE A 74 -2.97 4.17 12.57
CA PHE A 74 -3.88 3.05 12.29
C PHE A 74 -5.30 3.57 12.06
N GLU A 75 -5.94 3.11 10.99
CA GLU A 75 -7.31 3.49 10.65
C GLU A 75 -8.31 2.46 11.13
N ARG A 76 -8.24 1.23 10.58
CA ARG A 76 -9.16 0.14 10.91
C ARG A 76 -8.67 -1.20 10.39
N ASN A 77 -9.40 -2.24 10.75
CA ASN A 77 -9.25 -3.58 10.19
C ASN A 77 -10.25 -3.82 9.04
N ILE A 78 -9.84 -4.63 8.08
CA ILE A 78 -10.66 -5.17 7.00
C ILE A 78 -10.55 -6.69 7.02
N ALA A 79 -11.70 -7.36 7.05
CA ALA A 79 -11.74 -8.81 6.89
C ALA A 79 -11.70 -9.11 5.38
N ALA A 80 -10.70 -9.86 4.95
CA ALA A 80 -10.60 -10.33 3.58
C ALA A 80 -9.91 -11.70 3.54
N ASN A 81 -10.36 -12.58 2.65
CA ASN A 81 -9.76 -13.92 2.48
C ASN A 81 -9.56 -14.68 3.82
N HIS A 82 -10.62 -14.78 4.64
CA HIS A 82 -10.60 -15.43 5.96
C HIS A 82 -9.51 -14.90 6.93
N THR A 83 -8.94 -13.74 6.65
CA THR A 83 -7.86 -13.10 7.40
C THR A 83 -8.28 -11.67 7.72
N THR A 84 -7.76 -11.12 8.80
CA THR A 84 -7.93 -9.71 9.12
C THR A 84 -6.67 -8.96 8.70
N TYR A 85 -6.84 -7.93 7.87
CA TYR A 85 -5.79 -6.99 7.50
C TYR A 85 -6.05 -5.64 8.15
N SER A 86 -5.00 -4.86 8.37
CA SER A 86 -5.06 -3.53 8.96
C SER A 86 -4.76 -2.48 7.90
N ILE A 87 -5.60 -1.45 7.84
CA ILE A 87 -5.41 -0.27 7.02
C ILE A 87 -4.66 0.77 7.87
N TYR A 88 -3.55 1.26 7.33
CA TYR A 88 -2.75 2.31 7.95
C TYR A 88 -2.68 3.54 7.05
N GLN A 89 -2.80 4.72 7.65
CA GLN A 89 -2.37 5.96 7.03
C GLN A 89 -0.84 6.05 7.08
N VAL A 90 -0.23 6.33 5.94
CA VAL A 90 1.22 6.43 5.75
C VAL A 90 1.60 7.71 5.02
N GLN A 91 2.79 8.22 5.32
CA GLN A 91 3.46 9.24 4.51
C GLN A 91 4.43 8.56 3.55
N VAL A 92 4.16 8.67 2.26
CA VAL A 92 5.02 8.17 1.17
C VAL A 92 5.95 9.28 0.73
N THR A 93 7.25 9.03 0.82
CA THR A 93 8.30 10.04 0.58
C THR A 93 9.16 9.74 -0.65
N ALA A 94 9.15 8.51 -1.14
CA ALA A 94 9.78 8.12 -2.40
C ALA A 94 8.82 7.17 -3.11
N HIS A 95 8.29 7.60 -4.26
CA HIS A 95 7.57 6.73 -5.18
C HIS A 95 8.56 6.34 -6.27
N GLY A 96 8.85 5.04 -6.42
CA GLY A 96 9.70 4.44 -7.44
C GLY A 96 10.79 5.37 -7.98
N VAL A 97 11.99 5.35 -7.36
CA VAL A 97 13.18 6.07 -7.84
C VAL A 97 13.29 5.84 -9.35
N GLN A 98 12.77 6.79 -10.11
CA GLN A 98 12.84 6.77 -11.54
C GLN A 98 14.31 7.05 -11.81
N LYS A 99 15.07 5.99 -12.06
CA LYS A 99 16.41 6.11 -12.61
C LYS A 99 16.24 6.73 -14.00
N THR A 100 16.11 8.05 -14.07
CA THR A 100 16.49 8.77 -15.28
C THR A 100 18.00 8.62 -15.39
N GLU A 101 18.43 7.99 -16.49
CA GLU A 101 19.82 7.74 -16.84
C GLU A 101 20.60 9.04 -17.09
N ILE A 102 20.81 9.90 -16.10
CA ILE A 102 21.87 10.92 -16.12
C ILE A 102 22.37 11.13 -14.68
N GLY A 103 23.39 10.34 -14.28
CA GLY A 103 24.13 10.49 -13.02
C GLY A 103 23.37 10.03 -11.76
N ASP A 104 24.11 9.71 -10.70
CA ASP A 104 23.63 9.15 -9.41
C ASP A 104 22.80 10.14 -8.56
N LEU A 105 21.91 10.93 -9.16
CA LEU A 105 21.08 11.91 -8.46
C LEU A 105 19.67 11.34 -8.22
N ALA A 106 19.49 10.74 -7.04
CA ALA A 106 18.17 10.42 -6.51
C ALA A 106 17.46 11.72 -6.08
N ARG A 107 16.48 12.21 -6.86
CA ARG A 107 15.58 13.26 -6.38
C ARG A 107 14.41 12.64 -5.63
N THR A 108 14.28 13.01 -4.37
CA THR A 108 13.08 12.79 -3.55
C THR A 108 12.02 13.81 -3.95
N PHE A 109 10.81 13.37 -4.27
CA PHE A 109 9.68 14.28 -4.47
C PHE A 109 9.28 14.89 -3.13
N SER A 110 9.10 16.20 -3.11
CA SER A 110 8.56 16.96 -1.97
C SER A 110 7.33 17.70 -2.45
N PRO A 111 6.18 17.63 -1.75
CA PRO A 111 5.98 17.06 -0.41
C PRO A 111 5.70 15.55 -0.39
N ALA A 112 5.80 14.93 0.80
CA ALA A 112 5.39 13.55 1.02
C ALA A 112 3.88 13.38 0.76
N LEU A 113 3.51 12.32 0.04
CA LEU A 113 2.10 12.00 -0.22
C LEU A 113 1.51 11.29 0.99
N THR A 114 0.39 11.79 1.50
CA THR A 114 -0.39 11.08 2.52
C THR A 114 -1.27 10.06 1.81
N MET A 115 -1.11 8.80 2.17
CA MET A 115 -1.79 7.66 1.54
C MET A 115 -2.24 6.65 2.59
N TYR A 116 -2.99 5.65 2.15
CA TYR A 116 -3.50 4.53 2.94
C TYR A 116 -2.98 3.23 2.32
N THR A 117 -2.57 2.29 3.17
CA THR A 117 -1.99 1.00 2.75
C THR A 117 -2.52 -0.14 3.59
N LEU A 118 -2.51 -1.35 3.02
CA LEU A 118 -2.89 -2.60 3.70
C LEU A 118 -1.66 -3.32 4.23
N ARG A 119 -1.73 -3.76 5.48
CA ARG A 119 -0.72 -4.62 6.11
C ARG A 119 -1.41 -5.79 6.80
N ALA A 120 -0.69 -6.90 6.93
CA ALA A 120 -1.10 -8.02 7.76
C ALA A 120 -1.36 -7.49 9.18
N ALA A 121 -2.53 -7.78 9.73
CA ALA A 121 -2.79 -7.46 11.12
C ALA A 121 -1.73 -8.17 11.96
N VAL A 122 -1.12 -7.44 12.90
CA VAL A 122 -0.26 -8.08 13.89
C VAL A 122 -1.13 -9.11 14.61
N PRO A 123 -0.73 -10.39 14.69
CA PRO A 123 -1.45 -11.35 15.49
C PRO A 123 -1.59 -10.75 16.88
N THR A 124 -2.81 -10.67 17.41
CA THR A 124 -3.01 -10.32 18.81
C THR A 124 -2.12 -11.27 19.59
N GLN A 125 -1.05 -10.76 20.22
CA GLN A 125 -0.32 -11.59 21.15
C GLN A 125 -1.34 -12.00 22.20
N THR A 126 -1.75 -13.27 22.19
CA THR A 126 -2.38 -13.87 23.35
C THR A 126 -1.37 -13.72 24.47
N VAL A 127 -1.57 -12.70 25.29
CA VAL A 127 -0.92 -12.62 26.60
C VAL A 127 -1.53 -13.75 27.39
N SER A 128 -0.86 -14.91 27.36
CA SER A 128 -1.12 -15.99 28.29
C SER A 128 -0.74 -15.46 29.67
N HIS A 129 -1.76 -15.13 30.47
CA HIS A 129 -1.61 -14.89 31.90
C HIS A 129 -1.60 -16.21 32.65
#